data_AF-A0A914HCD7-F1
#
_entry.id   AF-A0A914HCD7-F1
#
_cell.length_a   1.000
_cell.length_b   1.000
_cell.length_c   1.000
_cell.angle_alpha   90.00
_cell.angle_beta   90.00
_cell.angle_gamma   90.00
#
_symmetry.space_group_name_H-M   'P 1'
#
loop_
_entity.id
_entity.type
_entity.pdbx_description
1 polymer ?
#
loop_
_entity_poly.entity_id
_entity_poly.type
_entity_poly.pdbx_seq_one_letter_code
_entity_poly.pdbx_strand_id
1 'polypeptide(L)'
;MTAQFLLPPPMGSSLCKPHEAKKSRIVASSSWVSNENDNPFERSFAKKERICLRETFHRLVDPKEVIGLIFVDIVNDLCPEFKRIFGVERAPKATMLRMPKLGGHVSRMADFIEQMTLMIGFTENLAGAWQLVRKTGRLHAKVPFLEQNQSQMGKNYIALVNEHFIEHFIPFLTGERSEPTAADKGDGAAERKKPRIFHQNFSQQTTTDVWRRFFTLCTAQMTEAFELERQKCLNADNQKTLAPHQHTEEAERRRRINIEKANEMEALPQPKDRRQEELFEDPF
;
A
#
# COMPACT_ATOMS: atom_id res chain seq x y z
N MET A 1 -47.71 36.97 -50.83
CA MET A 1 -47.78 38.45 -50.72
C MET A 1 -47.29 38.82 -49.33
N THR A 2 -46.31 39.74 -49.26
CA THR A 2 -45.84 40.58 -48.12
C THR A 2 -45.34 39.89 -46.83
N ALA A 3 -44.21 40.24 -46.20
CA ALA A 3 -43.14 41.19 -46.47
C ALA A 3 -41.93 40.86 -45.56
N GLN A 4 -40.76 41.36 -45.97
CA GLN A 4 -39.41 41.25 -45.40
C GLN A 4 -39.25 41.97 -44.05
N PHE A 5 -38.19 41.65 -43.29
CA PHE A 5 -37.22 42.66 -42.83
C PHE A 5 -35.85 42.02 -42.52
N LEU A 6 -34.80 42.71 -42.98
CA LEU A 6 -33.37 42.38 -42.98
C LEU A 6 -32.63 42.97 -41.75
N LEU A 7 -31.63 42.22 -41.22
CA LEU A 7 -30.25 42.55 -40.72
C LEU A 7 -30.00 43.82 -39.84
N PRO A 8 -28.82 44.03 -39.17
CA PRO A 8 -27.58 43.23 -38.96
C PRO A 8 -27.13 43.16 -37.45
N PRO A 9 -25.95 42.56 -37.11
CA PRO A 9 -25.44 42.50 -35.72
C PRO A 9 -24.52 43.68 -35.38
N PRO A 10 -24.28 44.01 -34.09
CA PRO A 10 -23.24 44.97 -33.73
C PRO A 10 -21.90 44.30 -33.38
N MET A 11 -20.83 44.91 -33.92
CA MET A 11 -19.42 44.71 -33.57
C MET A 11 -19.05 45.36 -32.23
N GLY A 12 -17.91 44.95 -31.67
CA GLY A 12 -17.48 45.22 -30.29
C GLY A 12 -16.87 46.60 -29.99
N SER A 13 -16.58 46.83 -28.72
CA SER A 13 -15.22 47.04 -28.19
C SER A 13 -15.24 47.51 -26.73
N SER A 14 -14.34 46.91 -25.95
CA SER A 14 -13.59 47.39 -24.78
C SER A 14 -14.25 48.36 -23.78
N LEU A 15 -14.22 47.98 -22.49
CA LEU A 15 -13.69 48.82 -21.40
C LEU A 15 -13.42 47.97 -20.14
N CYS A 16 -12.14 47.89 -19.76
CA CYS A 16 -11.59 47.20 -18.60
C CYS A 16 -12.16 47.67 -17.25
N LYS A 17 -12.27 46.76 -16.28
CA LYS A 17 -12.12 46.96 -14.81
C LYS A 17 -12.02 45.60 -14.08
N PRO A 18 -11.51 45.54 -12.83
CA PRO A 18 -10.25 44.90 -12.48
C PRO A 18 -10.34 43.41 -12.10
N HIS A 19 -9.22 42.72 -12.34
CA HIS A 19 -8.96 41.33 -11.99
C HIS A 19 -8.79 41.18 -10.46
N GLU A 20 -9.83 40.76 -9.75
CA GLU A 20 -9.65 40.18 -8.42
C GLU A 20 -8.81 38.91 -8.57
N ALA A 21 -7.60 38.96 -8.02
CA ALA A 21 -6.70 37.84 -7.94
C ALA A 21 -7.36 36.72 -7.12
N LYS A 22 -8.05 35.80 -7.82
CA LYS A 22 -8.31 34.47 -7.30
C LYS A 22 -6.95 33.84 -7.02
N LYS A 23 -6.55 33.84 -5.74
CA LYS A 23 -5.49 32.99 -5.20
C LYS A 23 -5.73 31.58 -5.74
N SER A 24 -4.98 31.20 -6.76
CA SER A 24 -4.88 29.82 -7.21
C SER A 24 -4.21 29.06 -6.07
N ARG A 25 -5.03 28.56 -5.14
CA ARG A 25 -4.60 27.51 -4.25
C ARG A 25 -4.24 26.35 -5.17
N ILE A 26 -2.94 26.12 -5.34
CA ILE A 26 -2.41 24.94 -6.01
C ILE A 26 -2.97 23.75 -5.24
N VAL A 27 -4.05 23.17 -5.76
CA VAL A 27 -4.58 21.89 -5.32
C VAL A 27 -3.63 20.87 -5.91
N ALA A 28 -2.61 20.50 -5.14
CA ALA A 28 -1.91 19.25 -5.39
C ALA A 28 -2.99 18.16 -5.45
N SER A 29 -3.06 17.46 -6.58
CA SER A 29 -4.07 16.47 -6.90
C SER A 29 -3.94 15.24 -6.00
N SER A 30 -4.43 15.34 -4.76
CA SER A 30 -4.73 14.23 -3.87
C SER A 30 -6.25 14.12 -3.73
N SER A 31 -6.92 13.82 -4.84
CA SER A 31 -8.37 13.67 -4.96
C SER A 31 -8.90 12.36 -4.34
N TRP A 32 -8.45 12.01 -3.14
CA TRP A 32 -9.06 10.95 -2.31
C TRP A 32 -9.03 11.29 -0.81
N VAL A 33 -8.76 12.55 -0.44
CA VAL A 33 -9.09 13.06 0.90
C VAL A 33 -10.59 13.43 0.94
N SER A 34 -11.46 12.57 0.40
CA SER A 34 -12.88 12.89 0.18
C SER A 34 -13.76 11.82 0.82
N ASN A 35 -14.46 12.24 1.88
CA ASN A 35 -15.48 11.56 2.69
C ASN A 35 -15.09 10.25 3.39
N GLU A 36 -14.95 10.31 4.71
CA GLU A 36 -14.85 9.15 5.63
C GLU A 36 -15.99 8.13 5.41
N ASN A 37 -17.17 8.58 4.98
CA ASN A 37 -18.35 7.75 4.70
C ASN A 37 -18.21 6.68 3.60
N ASP A 38 -17.12 6.68 2.81
CA ASP A 38 -16.89 5.68 1.76
C ASP A 38 -15.81 4.64 2.09
N ASN A 39 -15.26 4.63 3.31
CA ASN A 39 -14.23 3.65 3.66
C ASN A 39 -14.81 2.22 3.67
N PRO A 40 -14.33 1.30 2.80
CA PRO A 40 -14.85 -0.06 2.75
C PRO A 40 -14.60 -0.84 4.05
N PHE A 41 -13.49 -0.57 4.77
CA PHE A 41 -13.21 -1.26 6.04
C PHE A 41 -14.13 -0.81 7.18
N GLU A 42 -14.70 0.39 7.09
CA GLU A 42 -15.70 0.88 8.05
C GLU A 42 -17.07 0.30 7.77
N ARG A 43 -17.46 0.24 6.49
CA ARG A 43 -18.78 -0.26 6.07
C ARG A 43 -18.90 -1.79 6.14
N SER A 44 -17.80 -2.51 5.93
CA SER A 44 -17.83 -3.98 5.83
C SER A 44 -17.58 -4.73 7.14
N PHE A 45 -17.15 -4.05 8.21
CA PHE A 45 -16.84 -4.70 9.49
C PHE A 45 -17.45 -3.99 10.69
N ALA A 46 -18.27 -4.72 11.45
CA ALA A 46 -18.66 -4.31 12.79
C ALA A 46 -17.45 -4.31 13.74
N LYS A 47 -17.52 -3.54 14.84
CA LYS A 47 -16.42 -3.42 15.81
C LYS A 47 -15.92 -4.78 16.34
N LYS A 48 -16.83 -5.73 16.62
CA LYS A 48 -16.46 -7.09 17.06
C LYS A 48 -15.72 -7.87 15.98
N GLU A 49 -16.07 -7.70 14.71
CA GLU A 49 -15.40 -8.36 13.58
C GLU A 49 -14.00 -7.77 13.37
N ARG A 50 -13.83 -6.46 13.56
CA ARG A 50 -12.51 -5.81 13.54
C ARG A 50 -11.59 -6.34 14.64
N ILE A 51 -12.12 -6.50 15.86
CA ILE A 51 -11.40 -7.11 16.98
C ILE A 51 -11.06 -8.58 16.66
N CYS A 52 -11.96 -9.33 16.01
CA CYS A 52 -11.70 -10.70 15.57
C CYS A 52 -10.47 -10.80 14.68
N LEU A 53 -10.31 -9.92 13.68
CA LEU A 53 -9.11 -9.87 12.83
C LEU A 53 -7.84 -9.70 13.67
N ARG A 54 -7.85 -8.76 14.62
CA ARG A 54 -6.69 -8.48 15.47
C ARG A 54 -6.34 -9.66 16.37
N GLU A 55 -7.30 -10.14 17.14
CA GLU A 55 -7.04 -11.18 18.14
C GLU A 55 -6.66 -12.50 17.49
N THR A 56 -7.28 -12.89 16.38
CA THR A 56 -6.96 -14.17 15.72
C THR A 56 -5.61 -14.13 15.02
N PHE A 57 -5.20 -13.00 14.44
CA PHE A 57 -3.82 -12.85 13.93
C PHE A 57 -2.79 -12.94 15.06
N HIS A 58 -3.05 -12.26 16.18
CA HIS A 58 -2.16 -12.27 17.35
C HIS A 58 -2.07 -13.59 18.12
N ARG A 59 -2.97 -14.54 17.85
CA ARG A 59 -2.87 -15.89 18.39
C ARG A 59 -1.76 -16.70 17.74
N LEU A 60 -1.38 -16.37 16.52
CA LEU A 60 -0.29 -17.05 15.82
C LEU A 60 1.02 -16.78 16.55
N VAL A 61 1.81 -17.83 16.77
CA VAL A 61 3.12 -17.79 17.43
C VAL A 61 4.17 -17.20 16.49
N ASP A 62 4.19 -17.67 15.24
CA ASP A 62 5.06 -17.17 14.18
C ASP A 62 4.26 -16.99 12.87
N PRO A 63 3.51 -15.88 12.73
CA PRO A 63 2.75 -15.62 11.51
C PRO A 63 3.65 -15.54 10.27
N LYS A 64 4.93 -15.16 10.42
CA LYS A 64 5.85 -15.04 9.29
C LYS A 64 6.24 -16.41 8.74
N GLU A 65 6.40 -17.43 9.59
CA GLU A 65 6.64 -18.81 9.14
C GLU A 65 5.43 -19.34 8.37
N VAL A 66 4.21 -19.13 8.86
CA VAL A 66 2.96 -19.52 8.17
C VAL A 66 2.84 -18.84 6.80
N ILE A 67 3.02 -17.52 6.75
CA ILE A 67 3.00 -16.73 5.51
C ILE A 67 4.10 -17.22 4.56
N GLY A 68 5.27 -17.57 5.08
CA GLY A 68 6.38 -18.11 4.31
C GLY A 68 6.04 -19.42 3.60
N LEU A 69 5.38 -20.36 4.30
CA LEU A 69 4.92 -21.61 3.68
C LEU A 69 3.97 -21.35 2.53
N ILE A 70 2.97 -20.49 2.73
CA ILE A 70 1.99 -20.13 1.70
C ILE A 70 2.70 -19.52 0.48
N PHE A 71 3.67 -18.63 0.67
CA PHE A 71 4.43 -18.08 -0.45
C PHE A 71 5.31 -19.11 -1.17
N VAL A 72 5.87 -20.08 -0.45
CA VAL A 72 6.60 -21.20 -1.09
C VAL A 72 5.66 -22.02 -1.96
N ASP A 73 4.44 -22.30 -1.52
CA ASP A 73 3.42 -22.99 -2.31
C ASP A 73 3.00 -22.14 -3.52
N ILE A 74 2.79 -20.84 -3.34
CA ILE A 74 2.47 -19.92 -4.44
C ILE A 74 3.55 -19.95 -5.53
N VAL A 75 4.82 -19.77 -5.17
CA VAL A 75 5.88 -19.67 -6.19
C VAL A 75 6.21 -21.02 -6.82
N ASN A 76 5.87 -22.15 -6.22
CA ASN A 76 6.15 -23.46 -6.78
C ASN A 76 5.00 -24.05 -7.57
N ASP A 77 3.78 -23.89 -7.07
CA ASP A 77 2.66 -24.72 -7.48
C ASP A 77 1.53 -23.85 -8.10
N LEU A 78 1.31 -22.62 -7.63
CA LEU A 78 0.26 -21.73 -8.15
C LEU A 78 0.71 -20.79 -9.28
N CYS A 79 1.85 -20.12 -9.09
CA CYS A 79 2.41 -19.11 -10.00
C CYS A 79 3.92 -19.30 -10.17
N PRO A 80 4.36 -20.34 -10.90
CA PRO A 80 5.78 -20.62 -11.13
C PRO A 80 6.57 -19.46 -11.77
N GLU A 81 5.91 -18.59 -12.53
CA GLU A 81 6.48 -17.38 -13.09
C GLU A 81 7.04 -16.41 -12.03
N PHE A 82 6.51 -16.48 -10.79
CA PHE A 82 7.03 -15.68 -9.67
C PHE A 82 8.43 -16.12 -9.25
N LYS A 83 8.88 -17.34 -9.58
CA LYS A 83 10.24 -17.78 -9.25
C LYS A 83 11.28 -16.82 -9.81
N ARG A 84 11.10 -16.34 -11.04
CA ARG A 84 12.00 -15.36 -11.66
C ARG A 84 11.94 -14.00 -10.97
N ILE A 85 10.74 -13.55 -10.61
CA ILE A 85 10.51 -12.26 -9.96
C ILE A 85 11.17 -12.21 -8.58
N PHE A 86 11.01 -13.29 -7.82
CA PHE A 86 11.59 -13.45 -6.49
C PHE A 86 13.02 -14.03 -6.51
N GLY A 87 13.60 -14.31 -7.67
CA GLY A 87 14.97 -14.82 -7.79
C GLY A 87 15.20 -16.18 -7.12
N VAL A 88 14.22 -17.08 -7.20
CA VAL A 88 14.23 -18.43 -6.59
C VAL A 88 14.15 -19.56 -7.63
N GLU A 89 14.38 -19.28 -8.91
CA GLU A 89 14.27 -20.27 -10.02
C GLU A 89 15.10 -21.53 -9.79
N ARG A 90 16.28 -21.39 -9.18
CA ARG A 90 17.22 -22.49 -8.91
C ARG A 90 17.31 -22.87 -7.43
N ALA A 91 16.56 -22.18 -6.56
CA ALA A 91 16.64 -22.42 -5.12
C ALA A 91 15.78 -23.63 -4.75
N PRO A 92 16.30 -24.62 -3.99
CA PRO A 92 15.47 -25.66 -3.38
C PRO A 92 14.38 -25.06 -2.48
N LYS A 93 13.19 -25.70 -2.40
CA LYS A 93 12.05 -25.22 -1.57
C LYS A 93 12.50 -24.83 -0.15
N ALA A 94 13.33 -25.66 0.49
CA ALA A 94 13.82 -25.46 1.85
C ALA A 94 14.65 -24.18 2.07
N THR A 95 15.29 -23.63 1.03
CA THR A 95 16.13 -22.43 1.13
C THR A 95 15.49 -21.18 0.52
N MET A 96 14.33 -21.30 -0.14
CA MET A 96 13.68 -20.19 -0.84
C MET A 96 13.43 -18.98 0.07
N LEU A 97 13.02 -19.22 1.32
CA LEU A 97 12.75 -18.14 2.29
C LEU A 97 14.01 -17.39 2.76
N ARG A 98 15.21 -17.96 2.56
CA ARG A 98 16.48 -17.28 2.83
C ARG A 98 16.87 -16.34 1.69
N MET A 99 16.22 -16.44 0.53
CA MET A 99 16.53 -15.60 -0.62
C MET A 99 16.00 -14.18 -0.40
N PRO A 100 16.80 -13.12 -0.65
CA PRO A 100 16.48 -11.77 -0.22
C PRO A 100 15.13 -11.25 -0.73
N LYS A 101 14.80 -11.51 -1.99
CA LYS A 101 13.56 -11.00 -2.60
C LYS A 101 12.32 -11.72 -2.06
N LEU A 102 12.33 -13.06 -2.00
CA LEU A 102 11.19 -13.82 -1.48
C LEU A 102 11.04 -13.63 0.04
N GLY A 103 12.10 -13.86 0.81
CA GLY A 103 12.08 -13.69 2.27
C GLY A 103 11.75 -12.26 2.69
N GLY A 104 12.25 -11.26 1.94
CA GLY A 104 11.89 -9.87 2.12
C GLY A 104 10.43 -9.56 1.74
N HIS A 105 9.83 -10.27 0.79
CA HIS A 105 8.40 -10.12 0.45
C HIS A 105 7.49 -10.76 1.50
N VAL A 106 7.86 -11.95 1.98
CA VAL A 106 7.19 -12.62 3.11
C VAL A 106 7.18 -11.74 4.35
N SER A 107 8.32 -11.12 4.68
CA SER A 107 8.42 -10.18 5.81
C SER A 107 7.47 -8.99 5.62
N ARG A 108 7.47 -8.38 4.44
CA ARG A 108 6.58 -7.24 4.12
C ARG A 108 5.10 -7.63 4.15
N MET A 109 4.73 -8.85 3.76
CA MET A 109 3.36 -9.34 3.89
C MET A 109 2.96 -9.50 5.35
N ALA A 110 3.83 -10.10 6.18
CA ALA A 110 3.59 -10.20 7.62
C ALA A 110 3.40 -8.82 8.27
N ASP A 111 4.27 -7.87 7.95
CA ASP A 111 4.17 -6.49 8.44
C ASP A 111 2.89 -5.79 7.95
N PHE A 112 2.49 -6.06 6.70
CA PHE A 112 1.25 -5.52 6.13
C PHE A 112 0.03 -6.03 6.90
N ILE A 113 -0.09 -7.34 7.14
CA ILE A 113 -1.23 -7.91 7.89
C ILE A 113 -1.20 -7.44 9.35
N GLU A 114 -0.04 -7.40 10.00
CA GLU A 114 0.09 -6.89 11.38
C GLU A 114 -0.39 -5.42 11.47
N GLN A 115 0.07 -4.55 10.57
CA GLN A 115 -0.34 -3.14 10.55
C GLN A 115 -1.83 -2.97 10.21
N MET A 116 -2.34 -3.72 9.24
CA MET A 116 -3.76 -3.67 8.87
C MET A 116 -4.65 -4.11 10.03
N THR A 117 -4.34 -5.23 10.68
CA THR A 117 -5.12 -5.73 11.82
C THR A 117 -4.99 -4.84 13.05
N LEU A 118 -3.82 -4.24 13.30
CA LEU A 118 -3.63 -3.22 14.34
C LEU A 118 -4.52 -2.00 14.08
N MET A 119 -4.48 -1.44 12.87
CA MET A 119 -5.26 -0.24 12.54
C MET A 119 -6.76 -0.49 12.55
N ILE A 120 -7.20 -1.65 12.04
CA ILE A 120 -8.62 -1.99 11.96
C ILE A 120 -9.18 -2.39 13.33
N GLY A 121 -8.50 -3.30 14.02
CA GLY A 121 -9.02 -3.99 15.20
C GLY A 121 -8.56 -3.46 16.56
N PHE A 122 -7.57 -2.57 16.61
CA PHE A 122 -7.05 -2.03 17.86
C PHE A 122 -7.10 -0.51 17.94
N THR A 123 -6.44 0.20 17.03
CA THR A 123 -6.39 1.67 17.07
C THR A 123 -7.61 2.34 16.44
N GLU A 124 -8.46 1.56 15.76
CA GLU A 124 -9.61 2.02 14.97
C GLU A 124 -9.24 3.11 13.93
N ASN A 125 -7.97 3.14 13.48
CA ASN A 125 -7.50 4.01 12.40
C ASN A 125 -7.89 3.44 11.02
N LEU A 126 -9.19 3.43 10.73
CA LEU A 126 -9.73 2.85 9.49
C LEU A 126 -9.26 3.61 8.25
N ALA A 127 -9.12 4.94 8.35
CA ALA A 127 -8.58 5.76 7.27
C ALA A 127 -7.13 5.38 6.93
N GLY A 128 -6.29 5.16 7.96
CA GLY A 128 -4.92 4.68 7.79
C GLY A 128 -4.85 3.29 7.16
N ALA A 129 -5.72 2.37 7.56
CA ALA A 129 -5.81 1.04 6.95
C ALA A 129 -6.17 1.13 5.45
N TRP A 130 -7.15 1.97 5.11
CA TRP A 130 -7.55 2.19 3.72
C TRP A 130 -6.43 2.81 2.87
N GLN A 131 -5.72 3.79 3.44
CA GLN A 131 -4.56 4.40 2.80
C GLN A 131 -3.42 3.40 2.60
N LEU A 132 -3.13 2.55 3.59
CA LEU A 132 -2.08 1.55 3.53
C LEU A 132 -2.34 0.55 2.40
N VAL A 133 -3.53 -0.06 2.35
CA VAL A 133 -3.83 -1.05 1.31
C VAL A 133 -3.78 -0.46 -0.10
N ARG A 134 -4.29 0.76 -0.31
CA ARG A 134 -4.21 1.44 -1.60
C ARG A 134 -2.77 1.82 -1.94
N LYS A 135 -1.98 2.28 -0.96
CA LYS A 135 -0.54 2.57 -1.15
C LYS A 135 0.20 1.32 -1.60
N THR A 136 -0.07 0.17 -0.97
CA THR A 136 0.51 -1.11 -1.36
C THR A 136 0.15 -1.46 -2.80
N GLY A 137 -1.12 -1.30 -3.21
CA GLY A 137 -1.54 -1.48 -4.61
C GLY A 137 -0.76 -0.61 -5.61
N ARG A 138 -0.63 0.70 -5.32
CA ARG A 138 0.15 1.64 -6.15
C ARG A 138 1.64 1.26 -6.25
N LEU A 139 2.24 0.75 -5.17
CA LEU A 139 3.63 0.30 -5.20
C LEU A 139 3.82 -0.94 -6.09
N HIS A 140 2.82 -1.82 -6.15
CA HIS A 140 2.86 -2.98 -7.03
C HIS A 140 2.74 -2.60 -8.51
N ALA A 141 2.09 -1.48 -8.85
CA ALA A 141 2.06 -0.96 -10.23
C ALA A 141 3.44 -0.60 -10.80
N LYS A 142 4.44 -0.40 -9.92
CA LYS A 142 5.84 -0.12 -10.30
C LYS A 142 6.68 -1.39 -10.47
N VAL A 143 6.11 -2.58 -10.26
CA VAL A 143 6.80 -3.85 -10.49
C VAL A 143 6.65 -4.20 -11.97
N PRO A 144 7.74 -4.25 -12.77
CA PRO A 144 7.64 -4.38 -14.23
C PRO A 144 6.85 -5.60 -14.70
N PHE A 145 6.99 -6.72 -13.99
CA PHE A 145 6.20 -7.91 -14.28
C PHE A 145 4.70 -7.67 -14.11
N LEU A 146 4.29 -7.07 -12.99
CA LEU A 146 2.86 -6.81 -12.75
C LEU A 146 2.34 -5.73 -13.68
N GLU A 147 3.10 -4.66 -13.93
CA GLU A 147 2.73 -3.61 -14.88
C GLU A 147 2.28 -4.19 -16.23
N GLN A 148 3.04 -5.15 -16.75
CA GLN A 148 2.80 -5.79 -18.05
C GLN A 148 1.74 -6.90 -18.01
N ASN A 149 1.64 -7.65 -16.91
CA ASN A 149 0.88 -8.90 -16.89
C ASN A 149 -0.39 -8.85 -16.01
N GLN A 150 -0.50 -7.92 -15.07
CA GLN A 150 -1.69 -7.74 -14.22
C GLN A 150 -2.85 -7.25 -15.07
N SER A 151 -3.99 -7.92 -14.98
CA SER A 151 -5.22 -7.48 -15.65
C SER A 151 -6.45 -7.92 -14.88
N GLN A 152 -7.41 -7.00 -14.70
CA GLN A 152 -8.72 -7.33 -14.14
C GLN A 152 -9.53 -8.28 -15.03
N MET A 153 -9.42 -8.11 -16.36
CA MET A 153 -10.13 -8.94 -17.35
C MET A 153 -9.33 -10.19 -17.76
N GLY A 154 -8.04 -10.23 -17.40
CA GLY A 154 -7.13 -11.35 -17.63
C GLY A 154 -6.72 -11.98 -16.31
N LYS A 155 -5.41 -12.11 -16.09
CA LYS A 155 -4.86 -12.69 -14.86
C LYS A 155 -4.67 -11.61 -13.79
N ASN A 156 -5.48 -11.66 -12.74
CA ASN A 156 -5.31 -10.82 -11.56
C ASN A 156 -4.43 -11.53 -10.52
N TYR A 157 -3.13 -11.21 -10.52
CA TYR A 157 -2.16 -11.81 -9.62
C TYR A 157 -2.40 -11.44 -8.15
N ILE A 158 -2.95 -10.25 -7.88
CA ILE A 158 -3.32 -9.83 -6.52
C ILE A 158 -4.45 -10.72 -5.99
N ALA A 159 -5.47 -10.96 -6.81
CA ALA A 159 -6.57 -11.86 -6.47
C ALA A 159 -6.06 -13.29 -6.25
N LEU A 160 -5.26 -13.83 -7.16
CA LEU A 160 -4.70 -15.19 -7.04
C LEU A 160 -3.94 -15.41 -5.72
N VAL A 161 -3.08 -14.46 -5.36
CA VAL A 161 -2.35 -14.53 -4.08
C VAL A 161 -3.35 -14.50 -2.91
N ASN A 162 -4.25 -13.52 -2.87
CA ASN A 162 -5.17 -13.37 -1.74
C ASN A 162 -6.20 -14.51 -1.63
N GLU A 163 -6.66 -15.09 -2.74
CA GLU A 163 -7.52 -16.28 -2.77
C GLU A 163 -6.79 -17.48 -2.18
N HIS A 164 -5.51 -17.66 -2.53
CA HIS A 164 -4.69 -18.71 -1.93
C HIS A 164 -4.45 -18.47 -0.42
N PHE A 165 -4.31 -17.20 0.01
CA PHE A 165 -4.30 -16.87 1.43
C PHE A 165 -5.62 -17.21 2.13
N ILE A 166 -6.77 -16.98 1.48
CA ILE A 166 -8.07 -17.35 2.04
C ILE A 166 -8.14 -18.86 2.29
N GLU A 167 -7.65 -19.68 1.35
CA GLU A 167 -7.69 -21.13 1.46
C GLU A 167 -6.68 -21.70 2.47
N HIS A 168 -5.48 -21.12 2.54
CA HIS A 168 -4.37 -21.73 3.29
C HIS A 168 -3.99 -21.00 4.58
N PHE A 169 -4.32 -19.71 4.73
CA PHE A 169 -4.01 -18.94 5.95
C PHE A 169 -5.12 -19.03 6.99
N ILE A 170 -6.38 -18.94 6.56
CA ILE A 170 -7.55 -18.97 7.45
C ILE A 170 -7.60 -20.22 8.36
N PRO A 171 -7.28 -21.44 7.88
CA PRO A 171 -7.26 -22.62 8.75
C PRO A 171 -6.32 -22.50 9.96
N PHE A 172 -5.23 -21.74 9.86
CA PHE A 172 -4.36 -21.47 11.02
C PHE A 172 -5.02 -20.50 12.00
N LEU A 173 -5.74 -19.50 11.49
CA LEU A 173 -6.44 -18.49 12.29
C LEU A 173 -7.66 -19.06 13.02
N THR A 174 -8.33 -20.06 12.44
CA THR A 174 -9.45 -20.79 13.07
C THR A 174 -8.99 -21.88 14.05
N GLY A 175 -7.70 -22.22 14.03
CA GLY A 175 -7.11 -23.33 14.79
C GLY A 175 -7.40 -24.71 14.19
N GLU A 176 -7.96 -24.79 12.98
CA GLU A 176 -8.14 -26.05 12.24
C GLU A 176 -6.80 -26.67 11.81
N ARG A 177 -5.81 -25.82 11.53
CA ARG A 177 -4.43 -26.21 11.19
C ARG A 177 -3.47 -25.68 12.23
N SER A 178 -2.58 -26.55 12.71
CA SER A 178 -1.52 -26.17 13.66
C SER A 178 -0.35 -25.51 12.95
N GLU A 179 0.27 -24.51 13.58
CA GLU A 179 1.50 -23.90 13.10
C GLU A 179 2.63 -24.95 13.02
N PRO A 180 3.54 -24.84 12.03
CA PRO A 180 4.73 -25.67 11.99
C PRO A 180 5.56 -25.36 13.23
N THR A 181 5.61 -26.28 14.20
CA THR A 181 6.38 -26.04 15.42
C THR A 181 7.86 -26.20 15.14
N ALA A 182 8.69 -25.36 15.76
CA ALA A 182 10.14 -25.56 15.84
C ALA A 182 10.55 -26.93 16.40
N ALA A 183 9.63 -27.67 17.06
CA ALA A 183 9.84 -29.05 17.49
C ALA A 183 10.07 -30.05 16.34
N ASP A 184 9.69 -29.72 15.10
CA ASP A 184 10.03 -30.51 13.91
C ASP A 184 11.46 -30.25 13.41
N LYS A 185 12.17 -29.29 14.01
CA LYS A 185 13.58 -28.96 13.74
C LYS A 185 14.34 -29.21 15.04
N GLY A 186 14.78 -30.46 15.22
CA GLY A 186 15.34 -30.99 16.46
C GLY A 186 16.20 -30.01 17.27
N ASP A 187 15.74 -29.68 18.47
CA ASP A 187 16.45 -29.85 19.74
C ASP A 187 15.53 -29.38 20.88
N GLY A 188 15.66 -30.05 22.03
CA GLY A 188 14.68 -30.05 23.10
C GLY A 188 14.39 -28.69 23.76
N ALA A 189 13.11 -28.57 24.16
CA ALA A 189 12.57 -27.85 25.32
C ALA A 189 13.00 -26.38 25.54
N ALA A 190 12.07 -25.47 25.27
CA ALA A 190 11.84 -24.32 26.13
C ALA A 190 10.33 -24.08 26.29
N GLU A 191 9.93 -23.86 27.54
CA GLU A 191 8.56 -23.82 28.02
C GLU A 191 7.61 -22.98 27.16
N ARG A 192 6.48 -23.60 26.83
CA ARG A 192 5.31 -22.99 26.20
C ARG A 192 4.87 -21.79 27.04
N LYS A 193 5.20 -20.57 26.61
CA LYS A 193 4.51 -19.37 27.10
C LYS A 193 3.02 -19.58 26.80
N LYS A 194 2.23 -19.67 27.88
CA LYS A 194 0.76 -19.75 27.82
C LYS A 194 0.25 -18.74 26.78
N PRO A 195 -0.68 -19.12 25.89
CA PRO A 195 -1.32 -18.15 25.01
C PRO A 195 -1.85 -17.01 25.87
N ARG A 196 -1.49 -15.77 25.52
CA ARG A 196 -2.04 -14.57 26.15
C ARG A 196 -3.56 -14.74 26.15
N ILE A 197 -4.19 -14.56 27.31
CA ILE A 197 -5.62 -14.72 27.52
C ILE A 197 -6.33 -13.75 26.57
N PHE A 198 -6.78 -14.26 25.41
CA PHE A 198 -7.66 -13.54 24.51
C PHE A 198 -9.05 -13.59 25.12
N HIS A 199 -9.70 -12.43 25.19
CA HIS A 199 -10.91 -12.25 26.01
C HIS A 199 -12.17 -12.75 25.28
N GLN A 200 -12.11 -12.99 23.96
CA GLN A 200 -13.25 -13.43 23.16
C GLN A 200 -12.96 -14.71 22.34
N ASN A 201 -13.78 -15.74 22.58
CA ASN A 201 -13.83 -16.93 21.76
C ASN A 201 -14.73 -16.68 20.55
N PHE A 202 -14.12 -16.27 19.43
CA PHE A 202 -14.81 -16.23 18.13
C PHE A 202 -15.03 -17.65 17.61
N SER A 203 -16.18 -17.90 16.99
CA SER A 203 -16.43 -19.19 16.32
C SER A 203 -15.51 -19.33 15.09
N GLN A 204 -15.25 -20.57 14.67
CA GLN A 204 -14.50 -20.83 13.43
C GLN A 204 -15.19 -20.18 12.23
N GLN A 205 -16.52 -20.31 12.13
CA GLN A 205 -17.31 -19.70 11.05
C GLN A 205 -17.16 -18.17 11.01
N THR A 206 -17.30 -17.51 12.16
CA THR A 206 -17.12 -16.05 12.25
C THR A 206 -15.71 -15.65 11.81
N THR A 207 -14.69 -16.37 12.27
CA THR A 207 -13.29 -16.10 11.91
C THR A 207 -13.09 -16.24 10.40
N THR A 208 -13.57 -17.33 9.81
CA THR A 208 -13.51 -17.59 8.36
C THR A 208 -14.18 -16.49 7.55
N ASP A 209 -15.41 -16.11 7.89
CA ASP A 209 -16.18 -15.12 7.14
C ASP A 209 -15.56 -13.72 7.23
N VAL A 210 -15.06 -13.35 8.41
CA VAL A 210 -14.37 -12.08 8.65
C VAL A 210 -13.07 -12.01 7.86
N TRP A 211 -12.22 -13.03 7.92
CA TRP A 211 -10.95 -13.04 7.19
C TRP A 211 -11.11 -13.13 5.68
N ARG A 212 -12.10 -13.89 5.19
CA ARG A 212 -12.44 -13.93 3.77
C ARG A 212 -12.79 -12.53 3.27
N ARG A 213 -13.70 -11.81 3.96
CA ARG A 213 -14.05 -10.43 3.62
C ARG A 213 -12.84 -9.50 3.66
N PHE A 214 -11.94 -9.68 4.63
CA PHE A 214 -10.73 -8.87 4.75
C PHE A 214 -9.83 -9.01 3.51
N PHE A 215 -9.54 -10.25 3.09
CA PHE A 215 -8.73 -10.49 1.89
C PHE A 215 -9.45 -10.04 0.61
N THR A 216 -10.76 -10.26 0.49
CA THR A 216 -11.55 -9.77 -0.65
C THR A 216 -11.49 -8.24 -0.77
N LEU A 217 -11.64 -7.51 0.35
CA LEU A 217 -11.52 -6.05 0.34
C LEU A 217 -10.09 -5.60 0.02
N CYS A 218 -9.07 -6.29 0.54
CA CYS A 218 -7.69 -6.01 0.19
C CYS A 218 -7.46 -6.19 -1.31
N THR A 219 -7.93 -7.29 -1.91
CA THR A 219 -7.87 -7.53 -3.35
C THR A 219 -8.51 -6.40 -4.13
N ALA A 220 -9.75 -6.03 -3.80
CA ALA A 220 -10.48 -4.98 -4.51
C ALA A 220 -9.73 -3.64 -4.45
N GLN A 221 -9.32 -3.22 -3.25
CA GLN A 221 -8.66 -1.93 -3.04
C GLN A 221 -7.24 -1.87 -3.62
N MET A 222 -6.48 -2.97 -3.54
CA MET A 222 -5.16 -3.04 -4.16
C MET A 222 -5.27 -3.04 -5.68
N THR A 223 -6.20 -3.82 -6.25
CA THR A 223 -6.38 -3.92 -7.70
C THR A 223 -6.83 -2.58 -8.30
N GLU A 224 -7.81 -1.91 -7.69
CA GLU A 224 -8.28 -0.60 -8.15
C GLU A 224 -7.15 0.45 -8.08
N ALA A 225 -6.44 0.51 -6.95
CA ALA A 225 -5.34 1.45 -6.78
C ALA A 225 -4.16 1.16 -7.73
N PHE A 226 -3.89 -0.12 -8.00
CA PHE A 226 -2.91 -0.55 -9.00
C PHE A 226 -3.27 -0.02 -10.39
N GLU A 227 -4.50 -0.26 -10.84
CA GLU A 227 -4.95 0.12 -12.19
C GLU A 227 -4.92 1.63 -12.40
N LEU A 228 -5.39 2.38 -11.40
CA LEU A 228 -5.35 3.84 -11.43
C LEU A 228 -3.91 4.37 -11.50
N GLU A 229 -2.98 3.77 -10.77
CA GLU A 229 -1.57 4.19 -10.81
C GLU A 229 -0.91 3.82 -12.14
N ARG A 230 -1.15 2.60 -12.65
CA ARG A 230 -0.64 2.17 -13.96
C ARG A 230 -1.10 3.09 -15.07
N GLN A 231 -2.40 3.43 -15.10
CA GLN A 231 -2.93 4.34 -16.12
C GLN A 231 -2.31 5.74 -16.03
N LYS A 232 -2.05 6.25 -14.82
CA LYS A 232 -1.34 7.52 -14.63
C LYS A 232 0.08 7.49 -15.18
N CYS A 233 0.82 6.40 -14.94
CA CYS A 233 2.16 6.21 -15.48
C CYS A 233 2.14 6.19 -17.01
N LEU A 234 1.24 5.40 -17.61
CA LEU A 234 1.07 5.33 -19.07
C LEU A 234 0.72 6.70 -19.68
N ASN A 235 -0.20 7.44 -19.06
CA ASN A 235 -0.57 8.78 -19.52
C ASN A 235 0.61 9.76 -19.44
N ALA A 236 1.40 9.70 -18.36
CA ALA A 236 2.57 10.54 -18.19
C ALA A 236 3.66 10.23 -19.23
N ASP A 237 3.87 8.96 -19.57
CA ASP A 237 4.84 8.56 -20.59
C ASP A 237 4.37 8.93 -22.00
N ASN A 238 3.08 8.77 -22.30
CA ASN A 238 2.50 9.25 -23.56
C ASN A 238 2.64 10.76 -23.71
N GLN A 239 2.44 11.54 -22.63
CA GLN A 239 2.64 12.99 -22.65
C GLN A 239 4.10 13.36 -22.96
N LYS A 240 5.07 12.62 -22.39
CA LYS A 240 6.50 12.80 -22.71
C LYS A 240 6.82 12.53 -24.17
N THR A 241 6.18 11.52 -24.76
CA THR A 241 6.37 11.19 -26.18
C THR A 241 5.74 12.24 -27.10
N LEU A 242 4.55 12.75 -26.75
CA LEU A 242 3.81 13.69 -27.59
C LEU A 242 4.32 15.14 -27.49
N ALA A 243 4.85 15.54 -26.33
CA ALA A 243 5.35 16.90 -26.10
C ALA A 243 6.69 16.90 -25.33
N PRO A 244 7.76 16.33 -25.90
CA PRO A 244 9.04 16.17 -25.20
C PRO A 244 9.66 17.50 -24.77
N HIS A 245 9.46 18.56 -25.57
CA HIS A 245 9.95 19.91 -25.30
C HIS A 245 9.41 20.49 -23.98
N GLN A 246 8.14 20.24 -23.65
CA GLN A 246 7.52 20.71 -22.40
C GLN A 246 8.20 20.08 -21.18
N HIS A 247 8.57 18.80 -21.26
CA HIS A 247 9.24 18.11 -20.15
C HIS A 247 10.70 18.55 -19.97
N THR A 248 11.43 18.82 -21.06
CA THR A 248 12.78 19.40 -20.96
C THR A 248 12.76 20.79 -20.33
N GLU A 249 11.85 21.66 -20.75
CA GLU A 249 11.70 23.00 -20.17
C GLU A 249 11.29 22.95 -18.69
N GLU A 250 10.39 22.03 -18.33
CA GLU A 250 9.94 21.87 -16.95
C GLU A 250 11.04 21.26 -16.05
N ALA A 251 11.85 20.34 -16.58
CA ALA A 251 13.02 19.79 -15.90
C ALA A 251 14.11 20.84 -15.68
N GLU A 252 14.37 21.70 -16.66
CA GLU A 252 15.28 22.84 -16.53
C GLU A 252 14.76 23.85 -15.50
N ARG A 253 13.47 24.18 -15.54
CA ARG A 253 12.83 25.04 -14.54
C ARG A 253 12.97 24.47 -13.12
N ARG A 254 12.73 23.17 -12.93
CA ARG A 254 12.93 22.51 -11.63
C ARG A 254 14.38 22.52 -11.18
N ARG A 255 15.35 22.31 -12.08
CA ARG A 255 16.78 22.44 -11.75
C ARG A 255 17.12 23.85 -11.28
N ARG A 256 16.64 24.88 -11.97
CA ARG A 256 16.87 26.29 -11.57
C ARG A 256 16.33 26.57 -10.16
N ILE A 257 15.10 26.15 -9.86
CA ILE A 257 14.48 26.32 -8.54
C ILE A 257 15.26 25.57 -7.45
N ASN A 258 15.75 24.36 -7.73
CA ASN A 258 16.51 23.59 -6.75
C ASN A 258 17.89 24.23 -6.47
N ILE A 259 18.55 24.78 -7.49
CA ILE A 259 19.80 25.52 -7.33
C ILE A 259 19.56 26.80 -6.52
N GLU A 260 18.49 27.53 -6.82
CA GLU A 260 18.11 28.74 -6.08
C GLU A 260 17.84 28.44 -4.60
N LYS A 261 17.08 27.38 -4.29
CA LYS A 261 16.86 26.93 -2.91
C LYS A 261 18.14 26.45 -2.21
N ALA A 262 19.05 25.78 -2.91
CA ALA A 262 20.32 25.37 -2.34
C ALA A 262 21.18 26.59 -1.99
N ASN A 263 21.23 27.58 -2.89
CA ASN A 263 21.93 28.84 -2.67
C ASN A 263 21.29 29.68 -1.55
N GLU A 264 19.97 29.69 -1.42
CA GLU A 264 19.27 30.34 -0.30
C GLU A 264 19.62 29.70 1.06
N MET A 265 19.73 28.37 1.11
CA MET A 265 20.16 27.67 2.33
C MET A 265 21.64 27.94 2.67
N GLU A 266 22.50 28.10 1.67
CA GLU A 266 23.92 28.43 1.84
C GLU A 266 24.14 29.92 2.19
N ALA A 267 23.23 30.79 1.80
CA ALA A 267 23.24 32.22 2.11
C ALA A 267 22.67 32.57 3.49
N LEU A 268 22.11 31.60 4.23
CA LEU A 268 21.71 31.81 5.62
C LEU A 268 22.96 32.00 6.49
N PRO A 269 23.04 33.08 7.30
CA PRO A 269 24.18 33.28 8.17
C PRO A 269 24.29 32.12 9.17
N GLN A 270 25.42 31.41 9.15
CA GLN A 270 25.71 30.43 10.19
C GLN A 270 25.67 31.11 11.56
N PRO A 271 25.02 30.51 12.58
CA PRO A 271 25.05 31.06 13.92
C PRO A 271 26.50 31.06 14.42
N LYS A 272 27.11 32.25 14.47
CA LYS A 272 28.35 32.50 15.20
C LYS A 272 28.01 32.48 16.69
N ASP A 273 28.03 31.30 17.28
CA ASP A 273 28.48 31.04 18.65
C ASP A 273 28.18 29.58 19.00
N ARG A 274 29.13 28.69 18.73
CA ARG A 274 29.28 27.48 19.54
C ARG A 274 30.31 27.80 20.62
N ARG A 275 29.85 28.34 21.75
CA ARG A 275 30.61 28.15 22.99
C ARG A 275 30.68 26.65 23.22
N GLN A 276 31.90 26.14 23.41
CA GLN A 276 32.13 24.79 23.88
C GLN A 276 31.40 24.64 25.22
N GLU A 277 30.29 23.90 25.24
CA GLU A 277 29.76 23.34 26.47
C GLU A 277 30.76 22.26 26.91
N GLU A 278 31.54 22.57 27.93
CA GLU A 278 32.33 21.60 28.68
C GLU A 278 31.37 20.53 29.22
N LEU A 279 31.65 19.26 28.92
CA LEU A 279 30.99 18.15 29.59
C LEU A 279 31.31 18.23 31.08
N PHE A 280 30.32 18.58 31.88
CA PHE A 280 30.37 18.33 33.31
C PHE A 280 29.94 16.87 33.53
N GLU A 281 30.90 16.00 33.84
CA GLU A 281 30.60 14.69 34.42
C GLU A 281 30.01 14.93 35.82
N ASP A 282 28.75 14.53 35.99
CA ASP A 282 28.06 14.52 37.28
C ASP A 282 28.61 13.36 38.15
N PRO A 283 29.16 13.61 39.34
CA PRO A 283 29.58 12.57 40.25
C PRO A 283 28.55 12.40 41.38
N PHE A 284 27.39 11.82 41.07
CA PHE A 284 26.48 11.21 42.06
C PHE A 284 25.76 9.99 41.47
#